data_AF-A0A5B9D9B5-F1
#
_entry.id   AF-A0A5B9D9B5-F1
#
_cell.length_a   1.000
_cell.length_b   1.000
_cell.length_c   1.000
_cell.angle_alpha   90.00
_cell.angle_beta   90.00
_cell.angle_gamma   90.00
#
_symmetry.space_group_name_H-M   'P 1'
#
loop_
_entity.id
_entity.type
_entity.pdbx_description
1 polymer ?
#
loop_
_entity_poly.entity_id
_entity_poly.type
_entity_poly.pdbx_seq_one_letter_code
_entity_poly.pdbx_strand_id
1 'polypeptide(L)'
;MKKKAIPIIFVVIGGLFAVSFTTTAISVGEDNSTSPQAFSLAAQTTDILTGSVARREVDYFLIENVEPGLMSLSVTWGNSYDIDCYICTTASYYDYLARGYTTNNPETCSYTITTPGSYYIAIHMYSFWASSTAYTATVTYYTGSVPEEDTTPPTVSITNPTSGETVQNSISISASASDTESGIDYLECEIAGNNLPIDSSSPYSWTFDTTTLADGAYTINVKAHDVAGNFATDSVTVNVLNTQTSNEIFSGIPVSGNLGAQYDTFMYYINVGDGATSMETILTCGSADFDVYGRLGAEPTTSTYDWRGYTYGGEEVTFANPGVGTWYIMVRSYSGTGDYQLTVTIEEPEPNNPAAENIAVFFWASDAGAQWVIDEYWGILQGEGYSKIYNFRDTSNFASDFALVDTYVGPEDTVFFYLFGHGNNNGVDSYTAFAPSSSIVYSSAFRNMMDGLDTTRKAFLIESCHSGGFPEDFEASPYLAMSTSDQDHNSYAVGALPNEGVFSDAFFDHVDAGYNAVESFYYARQVVFDGAGGVDTYMQYPLISDYSDYIWFD
;
A
#
# COMPACT_ATOMS: atom_id res chain seq x y z
N MET A 1 57.02 23.11 -0.69
CA MET A 1 56.06 22.28 0.07
C MET A 1 54.67 22.87 -0.13
N LYS A 2 53.80 22.10 -0.78
CA LYS A 2 52.43 22.47 -1.15
C LYS A 2 51.58 22.66 0.11
N LYS A 3 50.92 23.80 0.30
CA LYS A 3 49.80 23.92 1.24
C LYS A 3 48.51 23.64 0.48
N LYS A 4 47.85 22.55 0.88
CA LYS A 4 46.59 22.02 0.33
C LYS A 4 45.47 23.05 0.44
N ALA A 5 44.68 23.18 -0.64
CA ALA A 5 43.34 23.72 -0.58
C ALA A 5 42.44 22.77 0.23
N ILE A 6 41.63 23.33 1.11
CA ILE A 6 40.54 22.65 1.82
C ILE A 6 39.26 23.08 1.09
N PRO A 7 38.46 22.17 0.52
CA PRO A 7 37.16 22.54 -0.02
C PRO A 7 36.20 22.80 1.15
N ILE A 8 35.64 24.01 1.18
CA ILE A 8 34.51 24.34 2.06
C ILE A 8 33.27 23.69 1.44
N ILE A 9 32.74 22.69 2.14
CA ILE A 9 31.44 22.09 1.86
C ILE A 9 30.39 23.12 2.28
N PHE A 10 29.62 23.65 1.32
CA PHE A 10 28.38 24.35 1.63
C PHE A 10 27.32 23.30 1.98
N VAL A 11 26.93 23.26 3.25
CA VAL A 11 25.70 22.61 3.69
C VAL A 11 24.55 23.54 3.28
N VAL A 12 23.70 23.08 2.36
CA VAL A 12 22.43 23.75 2.08
C VAL A 12 21.49 23.39 3.21
N ILE A 13 21.33 24.31 4.17
CA ILE A 13 20.24 24.25 5.15
C ILE A 13 19.09 25.02 4.55
N GLY A 14 17.97 24.33 4.32
CA GLY A 14 16.71 24.93 3.91
C GLY A 14 16.32 26.06 4.86
N GLY A 15 16.27 27.26 4.32
CA GLY A 15 15.85 28.47 5.02
C GLY A 15 15.08 29.32 4.03
N LEU A 16 13.78 29.42 4.25
CA LEU A 16 12.83 30.28 3.57
C LEU A 16 13.39 31.72 3.53
N PHE A 17 13.95 32.15 2.40
CA PHE A 17 14.36 33.54 2.21
C PHE A 17 13.13 34.34 1.75
N ALA A 18 12.34 34.84 2.71
CA ALA A 18 11.43 35.94 2.45
C ALA A 18 12.26 37.20 2.25
N VAL A 19 12.58 37.51 0.99
CA VAL A 19 13.21 38.78 0.63
C VAL A 19 12.09 39.79 0.41
N SER A 20 11.70 40.50 1.47
CA SER A 20 10.83 41.68 1.32
C SER A 20 11.69 42.88 0.89
N PHE A 21 11.45 43.42 -0.30
CA PHE A 21 11.92 44.74 -0.67
C PHE A 21 10.71 45.68 -0.78
N THR A 22 10.78 46.79 -0.06
CA THR A 22 9.87 47.91 -0.20
C THR A 22 10.38 48.82 -1.31
N THR A 23 9.59 49.01 -2.38
CA THR A 23 9.80 50.14 -3.28
C THR A 23 8.49 50.86 -3.59
N THR A 24 8.62 52.18 -3.56
CA THR A 24 7.61 53.22 -3.57
C THR A 24 7.03 53.40 -4.97
N ALA A 25 5.71 53.31 -5.13
CA ALA A 25 5.02 53.67 -6.36
C ALA A 25 5.28 55.14 -6.72
N ILE A 26 5.84 55.40 -7.91
CA ILE A 26 5.99 56.73 -8.48
C ILE A 26 4.78 56.96 -9.40
N SER A 27 3.83 57.81 -9.01
CA SER A 27 2.79 58.27 -9.95
C SER A 27 3.37 59.37 -10.84
N VAL A 28 3.26 59.25 -12.16
CA VAL A 28 3.57 60.37 -13.07
C VAL A 28 2.45 60.50 -14.09
N GLY A 29 1.88 61.70 -14.17
CA GLY A 29 0.78 62.04 -15.09
C GLY A 29 1.24 62.42 -16.50
N GLU A 30 0.34 62.21 -17.46
CA GLU A 30 0.50 62.38 -18.90
C GLU A 30 0.73 63.83 -19.36
N ASP A 31 1.58 64.01 -20.38
CA ASP A 31 1.35 65.02 -21.43
C ASP A 31 1.83 64.47 -22.79
N ASN A 32 0.89 64.43 -23.73
CA ASN A 32 0.91 63.84 -25.07
C ASN A 32 1.83 64.59 -26.06
N SER A 33 3.00 65.05 -25.59
CA SER A 33 4.00 65.78 -26.40
C SER A 33 5.46 65.66 -25.93
N THR A 34 5.77 64.83 -24.93
CA THR A 34 7.15 64.70 -24.40
C THR A 34 7.63 63.26 -24.37
N SER A 35 8.96 63.08 -24.47
CA SER A 35 9.63 61.78 -24.42
C SER A 35 9.06 60.84 -23.35
N PRO A 36 9.00 59.53 -23.62
CA PRO A 36 8.53 58.54 -22.65
C PRO A 36 9.30 58.67 -21.33
N GLN A 37 8.58 58.63 -20.22
CA GLN A 37 9.18 58.70 -18.88
C GLN A 37 9.91 57.37 -18.61
N ALA A 38 11.21 57.46 -18.35
CA ALA A 38 12.05 56.31 -18.03
C ALA A 38 11.94 55.96 -16.54
N PHE A 39 11.75 54.68 -16.22
CA PHE A 39 11.92 54.14 -14.88
C PHE A 39 12.74 52.84 -14.94
N SER A 40 13.51 52.58 -13.89
CA SER A 40 14.32 51.37 -13.76
C SER A 40 13.60 50.38 -12.84
N LEU A 41 13.27 49.20 -13.36
CA LEU A 41 12.78 48.08 -12.56
C LEU A 41 13.96 47.40 -11.85
N ALA A 42 13.90 47.28 -10.52
CA ALA A 42 14.83 46.41 -9.79
C ALA A 42 14.38 44.94 -9.97
N ALA A 43 15.31 43.98 -9.90
CA ALA A 43 14.99 42.55 -9.98
C ALA A 43 13.91 42.14 -8.97
N GLN A 44 12.93 41.32 -9.39
CA GLN A 44 11.81 40.81 -8.57
C GLN A 44 10.90 41.90 -7.98
N THR A 45 10.30 42.71 -8.84
CA THR A 45 9.44 43.82 -8.42
C THR A 45 8.04 43.73 -9.02
N THR A 46 7.07 44.20 -8.24
CA THR A 46 5.73 44.53 -8.73
C THR A 46 5.59 46.03 -8.63
N ASP A 47 5.44 46.69 -9.78
CA ASP A 47 5.23 48.13 -9.86
C ASP A 47 3.78 48.42 -10.25
N ILE A 48 3.23 49.48 -9.67
CA ILE A 48 1.87 49.94 -9.96
C ILE A 48 1.99 51.27 -10.69
N LEU A 49 1.52 51.28 -11.93
CA LEU A 49 1.37 52.45 -12.79
C LEU A 49 -0.10 52.88 -12.73
N THR A 50 -0.35 54.16 -12.52
CA THR A 50 -1.70 54.72 -12.58
C THR A 50 -1.72 55.88 -13.55
N GLY A 51 -2.81 56.01 -14.30
CA GLY A 51 -2.96 57.05 -15.30
C GLY A 51 -4.39 57.14 -15.80
N SER A 52 -4.57 57.89 -16.87
CA SER A 52 -5.81 57.92 -17.65
C SER A 52 -5.49 57.70 -19.11
N VAL A 53 -6.42 57.22 -19.93
CA VAL A 53 -6.24 57.24 -21.39
C VAL A 53 -7.53 57.72 -22.04
N ALA A 54 -7.41 58.70 -22.94
CA ALA A 54 -8.51 59.21 -23.75
C ALA A 54 -8.61 58.51 -25.11
N ARG A 55 -9.66 58.84 -25.86
CA ARG A 55 -9.87 58.28 -27.21
C ARG A 55 -8.66 58.46 -28.12
N ARG A 56 -8.16 57.33 -28.67
CA ARG A 56 -6.97 57.25 -29.55
C ARG A 56 -5.67 57.66 -28.87
N GLU A 57 -5.66 57.73 -27.53
CA GLU A 57 -4.46 57.97 -26.75
C GLU A 57 -3.79 56.65 -26.40
N VAL A 58 -2.46 56.70 -26.35
CA VAL A 58 -1.62 55.60 -25.89
C VAL A 58 -0.65 56.17 -24.89
N ASP A 59 -0.64 55.60 -23.70
CA ASP A 59 0.39 55.85 -22.71
C ASP A 59 1.56 54.92 -22.89
N TYR A 60 2.79 55.46 -22.80
CA TYR A 60 4.02 54.68 -22.88
C TYR A 60 4.87 54.85 -21.63
N PHE A 61 5.28 53.72 -21.07
CA PHE A 61 6.18 53.65 -19.93
C PHE A 61 7.47 52.93 -20.35
N LEU A 62 8.61 53.61 -20.23
CA LEU A 62 9.91 53.01 -20.56
C LEU A 62 10.49 52.31 -19.34
N ILE A 63 10.76 51.02 -19.50
CA ILE A 63 11.48 50.19 -18.55
C ILE A 63 12.92 50.04 -19.01
N GLU A 64 13.87 50.52 -18.22
CA GLU A 64 15.30 50.37 -18.50
C GLU A 64 15.95 49.22 -17.72
N ASN A 65 17.03 48.66 -18.27
CA ASN A 65 17.86 47.62 -17.64
C ASN A 65 17.09 46.32 -17.31
N VAL A 66 16.19 45.90 -18.20
CA VAL A 66 15.53 44.61 -18.11
C VAL A 66 16.53 43.52 -18.46
N GLU A 67 16.58 42.47 -17.65
CA GLU A 67 17.39 41.27 -17.85
C GLU A 67 16.50 40.12 -18.39
N PRO A 68 17.04 38.91 -18.66
CA PRO A 68 16.20 37.79 -19.04
C PRO A 68 15.27 37.35 -17.89
N GLY A 69 13.98 37.13 -18.19
CA GLY A 69 12.94 36.93 -17.17
C GLY A 69 11.51 36.95 -17.71
N LEU A 70 10.50 36.75 -16.86
CA LEU A 70 9.09 36.95 -17.24
C LEU A 70 8.63 38.36 -16.88
N MET A 71 8.07 39.07 -17.86
CA MET A 71 7.33 40.31 -17.63
C MET A 71 5.84 40.06 -17.84
N SER A 72 5.03 40.37 -16.83
CA SER A 72 3.57 40.28 -16.85
C SER A 72 2.96 41.65 -16.60
N LEU A 73 1.87 41.95 -17.31
CA LEU A 73 1.12 43.20 -17.24
C LEU A 73 -0.36 42.87 -17.00
N SER A 74 -0.97 43.55 -16.04
CA SER A 74 -2.40 43.49 -15.75
C SER A 74 -2.95 44.90 -15.63
N VAL A 75 -3.93 45.26 -16.46
CA VAL A 75 -4.52 46.61 -16.50
C VAL A 75 -5.99 46.52 -16.10
N THR A 76 -6.38 47.32 -15.11
CA THR A 76 -7.77 47.43 -14.62
C THR A 76 -8.29 48.84 -14.82
N TRP A 77 -9.59 48.97 -15.07
CA TRP A 77 -10.28 50.27 -15.20
C TRP A 77 -11.71 50.21 -14.66
N GLY A 78 -12.37 51.36 -14.49
CA GLY A 78 -13.63 51.45 -13.73
C GLY A 78 -14.93 51.42 -14.55
N ASN A 79 -14.87 51.36 -15.88
CA ASN A 79 -16.05 51.50 -16.75
C ASN A 79 -16.09 50.45 -17.88
N SER A 80 -17.07 50.56 -18.77
CA SER A 80 -17.28 49.62 -19.88
C SER A 80 -16.46 49.94 -21.14
N TYR A 81 -15.44 50.81 -21.05
CA TYR A 81 -14.51 51.01 -22.15
C TYR A 81 -13.60 49.80 -22.31
N ASP A 82 -12.84 49.81 -23.39
CA ASP A 82 -11.95 48.74 -23.80
C ASP A 82 -10.54 49.32 -23.87
N ILE A 83 -9.65 48.82 -23.01
CA ILE A 83 -8.27 49.23 -22.90
C ILE A 83 -7.40 48.02 -23.22
N ASP A 84 -6.58 48.17 -24.26
CA ASP A 84 -5.58 47.18 -24.62
C ASP A 84 -4.27 47.47 -23.89
N CYS A 85 -3.49 46.42 -23.61
CA CYS A 85 -2.19 46.53 -22.98
C CYS A 85 -1.12 45.83 -23.82
N TYR A 86 0.11 46.37 -23.84
CA TYR A 86 1.19 45.87 -24.69
C TYR A 86 2.53 45.91 -23.97
N ILE A 87 3.38 44.92 -24.25
CA ILE A 87 4.82 44.93 -23.95
C ILE A 87 5.54 45.09 -25.28
N CYS A 88 6.41 46.10 -25.43
CA CYS A 88 6.99 46.52 -26.71
C CYS A 88 8.52 46.69 -26.63
N THR A 89 9.17 46.69 -27.80
CA THR A 89 10.62 46.98 -27.91
C THR A 89 10.93 48.45 -28.21
N THR A 90 9.94 49.20 -28.69
CA THR A 90 10.05 50.64 -29.01
C THR A 90 8.85 51.38 -28.41
N ALA A 91 8.87 52.71 -28.40
CA ALA A 91 7.72 53.55 -28.03
C ALA A 91 6.64 53.56 -29.11
N SER A 92 6.20 52.37 -29.52
CA SER A 92 5.19 52.11 -30.54
C SER A 92 4.46 50.81 -30.18
N TYR A 93 3.16 50.87 -29.91
CA TYR A 93 2.36 49.67 -29.65
C TYR A 93 2.19 48.78 -30.88
N TYR A 94 2.58 49.24 -32.07
CA TYR A 94 2.65 48.40 -33.27
C TYR A 94 3.84 47.43 -33.24
N ASP A 95 4.88 47.71 -32.43
CA ASP A 95 6.09 46.89 -32.29
C ASP A 95 6.07 46.06 -30.98
N TYR A 96 4.92 45.41 -30.73
CA TYR A 96 4.68 44.64 -29.51
C TYR A 96 5.29 43.24 -29.57
N LEU A 97 5.65 42.74 -28.38
CA LEU A 97 6.09 41.38 -28.09
C LEU A 97 4.95 40.54 -27.51
N ALA A 98 4.13 41.16 -26.68
CA ALA A 98 2.88 40.60 -26.16
C ALA A 98 1.82 41.69 -26.08
N ARG A 99 0.55 41.27 -26.17
CA ARG A 99 -0.59 42.18 -26.06
C ARG A 99 -1.80 41.50 -25.44
N GLY A 100 -2.56 42.26 -24.66
CA GLY A 100 -3.92 41.98 -24.24
C GLY A 100 -4.85 42.88 -25.05
N TYR A 101 -5.87 42.28 -25.67
CA TYR A 101 -6.77 42.95 -26.63
C TYR A 101 -8.19 42.38 -26.57
N THR A 102 -8.59 41.92 -25.39
CA THR A 102 -9.94 41.44 -25.13
C THR A 102 -10.77 42.54 -24.48
N THR A 103 -12.02 42.26 -24.14
CA THR A 103 -12.84 43.18 -23.35
C THR A 103 -12.78 42.84 -21.86
N ASN A 104 -11.77 42.07 -21.42
CA ASN A 104 -11.66 41.60 -20.05
C ASN A 104 -11.11 42.71 -19.14
N ASN A 105 -11.53 42.71 -17.89
CA ASN A 105 -11.04 43.65 -16.89
C ASN A 105 -10.79 42.86 -15.59
N PRO A 106 -9.53 42.56 -15.24
CA PRO A 106 -8.30 43.06 -15.87
C PRO A 106 -8.03 42.54 -17.29
N GLU A 107 -7.42 43.38 -18.12
CA GLU A 107 -6.78 42.98 -19.38
C GLU A 107 -5.32 42.62 -19.09
N THR A 108 -4.86 41.47 -19.58
CA THR A 108 -3.53 40.95 -19.22
C THR A 108 -2.70 40.53 -20.43
N CYS A 109 -1.39 40.68 -20.32
CA CYS A 109 -0.43 40.09 -21.25
C CYS A 109 0.91 39.81 -20.58
N SER A 110 1.64 38.80 -21.04
CA SER A 110 2.96 38.46 -20.53
C SER A 110 3.93 38.09 -21.65
N TYR A 111 5.22 38.30 -21.40
CA TYR A 111 6.29 38.00 -22.33
C TYR A 111 7.57 37.56 -21.61
N THR A 112 8.21 36.50 -22.12
CA THR A 112 9.52 36.04 -21.65
C THR A 112 10.62 36.86 -22.33
N ILE A 113 11.26 37.75 -21.57
CA ILE A 113 12.40 38.53 -21.99
C ILE A 113 13.63 37.62 -22.13
N THR A 114 14.23 37.58 -23.31
CA THR A 114 15.41 36.76 -23.62
C THR A 114 16.67 37.59 -23.85
N THR A 115 16.53 38.90 -24.04
CA THR A 115 17.63 39.79 -24.39
C THR A 115 17.65 40.95 -23.40
N PRO A 116 18.76 41.18 -22.68
CA PRO A 116 18.86 42.35 -21.82
C PRO A 116 18.67 43.64 -22.61
N GLY A 117 17.95 44.61 -22.06
CA GLY A 117 17.70 45.88 -22.75
C GLY A 117 16.61 46.73 -22.13
N SER A 118 16.16 47.72 -22.90
CA SER A 118 15.02 48.56 -22.51
C SER A 118 13.77 48.13 -23.26
N TYR A 119 12.64 48.14 -22.56
CA TYR A 119 11.33 47.74 -23.06
C TYR A 119 10.30 48.83 -22.76
N TYR A 120 9.16 48.77 -23.43
CA TYR A 120 8.07 49.72 -23.23
C TYR A 120 6.79 48.99 -22.85
N ILE A 121 6.03 49.57 -21.94
CA ILE A 121 4.63 49.20 -21.74
C ILE A 121 3.77 50.23 -22.44
N ALA A 122 2.81 49.78 -23.23
CA ALA A 122 1.81 50.64 -23.85
C ALA A 122 0.42 50.33 -23.32
N ILE A 123 -0.34 51.37 -22.97
CA ILE A 123 -1.74 51.27 -22.55
C ILE A 123 -2.56 52.08 -23.54
N HIS A 124 -3.46 51.44 -24.28
CA HIS A 124 -4.14 52.05 -25.41
C HIS A 124 -5.66 51.98 -25.24
N MET A 125 -6.31 53.13 -25.40
CA MET A 125 -7.77 53.17 -25.47
C MET A 125 -8.28 52.67 -26.82
N TYR A 126 -8.84 51.46 -26.86
CA TYR A 126 -9.40 50.87 -28.07
C TYR A 126 -10.83 51.40 -28.37
N SER A 127 -11.61 51.69 -27.33
CA SER A 127 -13.01 52.13 -27.49
C SER A 127 -13.15 53.42 -28.30
N PHE A 128 -13.79 53.33 -29.48
CA PHE A 128 -13.90 54.43 -30.44
C PHE A 128 -14.80 55.59 -29.99
N TRP A 129 -15.63 55.39 -28.96
CA TRP A 129 -16.52 56.39 -28.37
C TRP A 129 -16.15 56.77 -26.94
N ALA A 130 -14.98 56.36 -26.45
CA ALA A 130 -14.52 56.72 -25.12
C ALA A 130 -14.29 58.24 -25.01
N SER A 131 -14.49 58.78 -23.81
CA SER A 131 -13.97 60.08 -23.43
C SER A 131 -12.54 59.89 -22.91
N SER A 132 -12.41 59.63 -21.61
CA SER A 132 -11.20 59.24 -20.91
C SER A 132 -11.58 58.32 -19.75
N THR A 133 -10.70 57.39 -19.39
CA THR A 133 -10.85 56.56 -18.20
C THR A 133 -9.54 56.48 -17.44
N ALA A 134 -9.64 56.48 -16.11
CA ALA A 134 -8.52 56.09 -15.27
C ALA A 134 -8.27 54.59 -15.37
N TYR A 135 -7.01 54.20 -15.25
CA TYR A 135 -6.58 52.81 -15.16
C TYR A 135 -5.55 52.63 -14.04
N THR A 136 -5.45 51.38 -13.58
CA THR A 136 -4.35 50.90 -12.74
C THR A 136 -3.70 49.73 -13.48
N ALA A 137 -2.43 49.88 -13.83
CA ALA A 137 -1.62 48.85 -14.46
C ALA A 137 -0.59 48.30 -13.47
N THR A 138 -0.64 47.01 -13.23
CA THR A 138 0.32 46.27 -12.42
C THR A 138 1.31 45.58 -13.34
N VAL A 139 2.59 45.92 -13.18
CA VAL A 139 3.71 45.30 -13.89
C VAL A 139 4.44 44.40 -12.92
N THR A 140 4.51 43.13 -13.23
CA THR A 140 5.26 42.16 -12.43
C THR A 140 6.41 41.61 -13.26
N TYR A 141 7.64 41.73 -12.74
CA TYR A 141 8.83 41.31 -13.45
C TYR A 141 9.73 40.41 -12.59
N TYR A 142 9.96 39.19 -13.09
CA TYR A 142 10.78 38.17 -12.46
C TYR A 142 12.07 37.95 -13.26
N THR A 143 13.23 38.21 -12.66
CA THR A 143 14.54 37.85 -13.24
C THR A 143 14.85 36.38 -12.94
N GLY A 144 15.21 35.59 -13.97
CA GLY A 144 15.48 34.15 -13.84
C GLY A 144 14.56 33.31 -14.73
N SER A 145 14.73 31.98 -14.69
CA SER A 145 13.73 31.07 -15.24
C SER A 145 12.40 31.32 -14.52
N VAL A 146 11.34 31.56 -15.28
CA VAL A 146 9.97 31.62 -14.75
C VAL A 146 9.74 30.34 -13.93
N PRO A 147 9.31 30.41 -12.65
CA PRO A 147 8.84 29.19 -11.99
C PRO A 147 7.61 28.75 -12.79
N GLU A 148 7.65 27.52 -13.30
CA GLU A 148 6.45 26.83 -13.74
C GLU A 148 5.46 26.86 -12.56
N GLU A 149 4.17 27.10 -12.80
CA GLU A 149 3.21 26.86 -11.72
C GLU A 149 3.30 25.38 -11.35
N ASP A 150 3.47 25.12 -10.06
CA ASP A 150 3.52 23.75 -9.55
C ASP A 150 2.15 23.10 -9.77
N THR A 151 2.12 22.15 -10.69
CA THR A 151 0.95 21.34 -11.04
C THR A 151 1.17 19.88 -10.69
N THR A 152 2.25 19.56 -9.98
CA THR A 152 2.65 18.21 -9.64
C THR A 152 2.01 17.83 -8.31
N PRO A 153 1.14 16.81 -8.26
CA PRO A 153 0.57 16.37 -6.99
C PRO A 153 1.63 15.84 -6.01
N PRO A 154 1.45 16.05 -4.70
CA PRO A 154 2.31 15.45 -3.68
C PRO A 154 2.20 13.92 -3.68
N THR A 155 3.14 13.26 -3.02
CA THR A 155 3.04 11.83 -2.66
C THR A 155 2.59 11.68 -1.21
N VAL A 156 1.83 10.63 -0.91
CA VAL A 156 1.41 10.28 0.46
C VAL A 156 1.35 8.76 0.62
N SER A 157 1.76 8.27 1.80
CA SER A 157 1.58 6.86 2.19
C SER A 157 1.26 6.75 3.68
N ILE A 158 0.28 5.94 4.03
CA ILE A 158 0.02 5.50 5.40
C ILE A 158 1.11 4.48 5.76
N THR A 159 1.75 4.66 6.91
CA THR A 159 2.86 3.82 7.38
C THR A 159 2.47 2.93 8.56
N ASN A 160 1.37 3.24 9.25
CA ASN A 160 0.74 2.44 10.29
C ASN A 160 -0.70 2.91 10.47
N PRO A 161 -1.70 2.05 10.68
CA PRO A 161 -1.63 0.59 10.55
C PRO A 161 -1.44 0.16 9.09
N THR A 162 -1.06 -1.10 8.87
CA THR A 162 -1.06 -1.68 7.52
C THR A 162 -2.46 -2.12 7.12
N SER A 163 -2.75 -2.17 5.81
CA SER A 163 -4.05 -2.68 5.35
C SER A 163 -4.25 -4.13 5.82
N GLY A 164 -5.45 -4.47 6.30
CA GLY A 164 -5.83 -5.77 6.87
C GLY A 164 -5.60 -5.93 8.39
N GLU A 165 -4.85 -5.04 9.04
CA GLU A 165 -4.45 -5.20 10.45
C GLU A 165 -5.67 -5.33 11.38
N THR A 166 -5.67 -6.34 12.26
CA THR A 166 -6.70 -6.49 13.31
C THR A 166 -6.34 -5.61 14.50
N VAL A 167 -7.27 -4.74 14.85
CA VAL A 167 -7.10 -3.70 15.85
C VAL A 167 -8.16 -3.82 16.96
N GLN A 168 -7.75 -3.48 18.18
CA GLN A 168 -8.63 -3.47 19.36
C GLN A 168 -8.17 -2.36 20.32
N ASN A 169 -9.08 -1.87 21.16
CA ASN A 169 -8.80 -0.77 22.09
C ASN A 169 -8.32 0.51 21.37
N SER A 170 -7.30 1.20 21.87
CA SER A 170 -6.76 2.43 21.26
C SER A 170 -5.61 2.12 20.29
N ILE A 171 -5.64 2.70 19.09
CA ILE A 171 -4.63 2.55 18.05
C ILE A 171 -3.94 3.87 17.67
N SER A 172 -2.79 3.77 16.99
CA SER A 172 -2.03 4.87 16.40
C SER A 172 -2.06 4.80 14.87
N ILE A 173 -2.25 5.93 14.20
CA ILE A 173 -2.25 6.06 12.74
C ILE A 173 -1.10 7.00 12.37
N SER A 174 -0.22 6.64 11.45
CA SER A 174 0.90 7.47 10.99
C SER A 174 1.02 7.46 9.47
N ALA A 175 1.53 8.54 8.90
CA ALA A 175 1.70 8.70 7.46
C ALA A 175 3.00 9.43 7.09
N SER A 176 3.45 9.25 5.85
CA SER A 176 4.52 9.99 5.21
C SER A 176 3.98 10.73 4.00
N ALA A 177 4.52 11.91 3.70
CA ALA A 177 4.17 12.69 2.52
C ALA A 177 5.37 13.50 2.04
N SER A 178 5.49 13.67 0.72
CA SER A 178 6.56 14.46 0.12
C SER A 178 6.13 15.12 -1.18
N ASP A 179 6.60 16.35 -1.38
CA ASP A 179 6.51 17.08 -2.63
C ASP A 179 7.84 17.77 -2.92
N THR A 180 8.27 17.79 -4.18
CA THR A 180 9.59 18.30 -4.58
C THR A 180 9.58 19.74 -5.10
N GLU A 181 8.40 20.30 -5.35
CA GLU A 181 8.23 21.63 -5.93
C GLU A 181 7.84 22.65 -4.85
N SER A 182 6.56 22.70 -4.46
CA SER A 182 6.04 23.65 -3.47
C SER A 182 6.09 23.16 -2.02
N GLY A 183 6.23 21.84 -1.81
CA GLY A 183 6.27 21.20 -0.50
C GLY A 183 4.87 20.93 0.08
N ILE A 184 4.80 20.16 1.18
CA ILE A 184 3.54 19.80 1.85
C ILE A 184 3.05 20.93 2.76
N ASP A 185 1.74 21.23 2.71
CA ASP A 185 1.04 22.15 3.62
C ASP A 185 0.46 21.40 4.84
N TYR A 186 -0.42 20.41 4.63
CA TYR A 186 -1.00 19.59 5.70
C TYR A 186 -1.62 18.26 5.22
N LEU A 187 -1.90 17.37 6.18
CA LEU A 187 -2.62 16.11 5.98
C LEU A 187 -3.96 16.08 6.74
N GLU A 188 -4.97 15.47 6.12
CA GLU A 188 -6.25 15.10 6.73
C GLU A 188 -6.31 13.58 6.92
N CYS A 189 -6.95 13.10 8.00
CA CYS A 189 -7.17 11.68 8.27
C CYS A 189 -8.62 11.41 8.68
N GLU A 190 -9.22 10.34 8.17
CA GLU A 190 -10.58 9.89 8.47
C GLU A 190 -10.60 8.37 8.74
N ILE A 191 -11.34 7.93 9.76
CA ILE A 191 -11.68 6.51 9.98
C ILE A 191 -13.18 6.34 10.25
N ALA A 192 -13.84 5.47 9.49
CA ALA A 192 -15.25 5.12 9.69
C ALA A 192 -16.21 6.33 9.69
N GLY A 193 -15.96 7.36 8.88
CA GLY A 193 -16.72 8.62 8.88
C GLY A 193 -16.33 9.61 9.97
N ASN A 194 -15.32 9.32 10.81
CA ASN A 194 -14.79 10.25 11.81
C ASN A 194 -13.56 10.96 11.27
N ASN A 195 -13.68 12.27 11.03
CA ASN A 195 -12.54 13.12 10.68
C ASN A 195 -11.69 13.41 11.93
N LEU A 196 -10.41 13.06 11.86
CA LEU A 196 -9.43 13.37 12.89
C LEU A 196 -8.85 14.79 12.70
N PRO A 197 -8.17 15.38 13.70
CA PRO A 197 -7.57 16.70 13.58
C PRO A 197 -6.54 16.77 12.44
N ILE A 198 -6.46 17.89 11.72
CA ILE A 198 -5.43 18.13 10.68
C ILE A 198 -4.03 18.11 11.30
N ASP A 199 -3.07 17.50 10.61
CA ASP A 199 -1.65 17.51 10.99
C ASP A 199 -0.82 18.24 9.92
N SER A 200 -0.16 19.34 10.32
CA SER A 200 0.64 20.20 9.44
C SER A 200 2.14 20.07 9.71
N SER A 201 2.59 19.03 10.43
CA SER A 201 4.01 18.86 10.75
C SER A 201 4.46 17.40 10.72
N SER A 202 5.40 17.09 9.84
CA SER A 202 6.06 15.77 9.83
C SER A 202 6.89 15.54 11.11
N PRO A 203 6.85 14.34 11.72
CA PRO A 203 6.13 13.14 11.29
C PRO A 203 4.63 13.19 11.60
N TYR A 204 3.79 12.80 10.64
CA TYR A 204 2.32 12.91 10.74
C TYR A 204 1.71 11.75 11.54
N SER A 205 0.86 12.03 12.53
CA SER A 205 0.26 10.97 13.38
C SER A 205 -1.05 11.33 14.10
N TRP A 206 -1.86 10.30 14.39
CA TRP A 206 -3.15 10.37 15.10
C TRP A 206 -3.36 9.18 16.04
N THR A 207 -4.33 9.29 16.96
CA THR A 207 -4.80 8.18 17.81
C THR A 207 -6.32 8.01 17.74
N PHE A 208 -6.81 6.76 17.84
CA PHE A 208 -8.23 6.44 17.74
C PHE A 208 -8.65 5.28 18.66
N ASP A 209 -9.84 5.35 19.28
CA ASP A 209 -10.40 4.31 20.18
C ASP A 209 -11.43 3.43 19.46
N THR A 210 -11.04 2.19 19.15
CA THR A 210 -11.82 1.21 18.39
C THR A 210 -12.94 0.56 19.20
N THR A 211 -12.97 0.71 20.54
CA THR A 211 -14.08 0.18 21.36
C THR A 211 -15.41 0.89 21.08
N THR A 212 -15.34 2.04 20.40
CA THR A 212 -16.50 2.81 19.94
C THR A 212 -17.10 2.27 18.64
N LEU A 213 -16.42 1.34 17.98
CA LEU A 213 -16.83 0.68 16.75
C LEU A 213 -17.36 -0.73 17.04
N ALA A 214 -18.22 -1.24 16.16
CA ALA A 214 -18.61 -2.65 16.21
C ALA A 214 -17.52 -3.52 15.59
N ASP A 215 -17.56 -4.81 15.86
CA ASP A 215 -16.63 -5.76 15.22
C ASP A 215 -16.87 -5.75 13.69
N GLY A 216 -15.80 -5.63 12.91
CA GLY A 216 -15.87 -5.52 11.45
C GLY A 216 -14.77 -4.67 10.80
N ALA A 217 -14.77 -4.60 9.46
CA ALA A 217 -13.77 -3.88 8.67
C ALA A 217 -14.09 -2.38 8.54
N TYR A 218 -13.07 -1.53 8.64
CA TYR A 218 -13.15 -0.07 8.51
C TYR A 218 -11.99 0.49 7.68
N THR A 219 -12.26 1.48 6.82
CA THR A 219 -11.23 2.16 6.02
C THR A 219 -10.73 3.42 6.72
N ILE A 220 -9.41 3.60 6.71
CA ILE A 220 -8.69 4.80 7.09
C ILE A 220 -8.26 5.51 5.80
N ASN A 221 -8.65 6.77 5.64
CA ASN A 221 -8.27 7.61 4.51
C ASN A 221 -7.33 8.72 4.98
N VAL A 222 -6.21 8.93 4.28
CA VAL A 222 -5.31 10.06 4.49
C VAL A 222 -5.17 10.86 3.20
N LYS A 223 -5.28 12.18 3.28
CA LYS A 223 -5.11 13.10 2.15
C LYS A 223 -4.01 14.11 2.46
N ALA A 224 -3.03 14.25 1.57
CA ALA A 224 -1.99 15.27 1.66
C ALA A 224 -2.25 16.41 0.67
N HIS A 225 -2.08 17.65 1.13
CA HIS A 225 -2.17 18.87 0.34
C HIS A 225 -0.80 19.54 0.24
N ASP A 226 -0.42 20.01 -0.95
CA ASP A 226 0.77 20.86 -1.14
C ASP A 226 0.42 22.36 -1.02
N VAL A 227 1.45 23.22 -1.08
CA VAL A 227 1.28 24.68 -0.98
C VAL A 227 0.66 25.30 -2.24
N ALA A 228 0.75 24.63 -3.38
CA ALA A 228 0.14 25.05 -4.65
C ALA A 228 -1.36 24.70 -4.75
N GLY A 229 -1.87 23.85 -3.85
CA GLY A 229 -3.25 23.39 -3.80
C GLY A 229 -3.50 22.05 -4.51
N ASN A 230 -2.46 21.35 -5.00
CA ASN A 230 -2.61 19.97 -5.47
C ASN A 230 -2.71 19.02 -4.26
N PHE A 231 -3.23 17.81 -4.51
CA PHE A 231 -3.42 16.83 -3.45
C PHE A 231 -3.27 15.40 -3.95
N ALA A 232 -2.94 14.51 -3.01
CA ALA A 232 -2.96 13.06 -3.20
C ALA A 232 -3.59 12.39 -1.98
N THR A 233 -4.08 11.16 -2.18
CA THR A 233 -4.74 10.37 -1.14
C THR A 233 -4.12 8.98 -1.06
N ASP A 234 -4.09 8.43 0.14
CA ASP A 234 -3.81 7.03 0.41
C ASP A 234 -4.85 6.47 1.41
N SER A 235 -5.09 5.18 1.38
CA SER A 235 -6.09 4.53 2.24
C SER A 235 -5.71 3.10 2.60
N VAL A 236 -6.00 2.69 3.83
CA VAL A 236 -5.82 1.31 4.32
C VAL A 236 -7.09 0.82 5.02
N THR A 237 -7.37 -0.49 4.98
CA THR A 237 -8.50 -1.08 5.72
C THR A 237 -8.01 -1.78 6.98
N VAL A 238 -8.76 -1.76 8.09
CA VAL A 238 -8.43 -2.46 9.35
C VAL A 238 -9.63 -3.22 9.90
N ASN A 239 -9.40 -4.29 10.67
CA ASN A 239 -10.45 -5.15 11.24
C ASN A 239 -10.60 -4.94 12.76
N VAL A 240 -11.77 -4.54 13.23
CA VAL A 240 -12.05 -4.36 14.67
C VAL A 240 -12.64 -5.65 15.26
N LEU A 241 -12.16 -6.11 16.43
CA LEU A 241 -12.67 -7.32 17.12
C LEU A 241 -12.73 -7.16 18.66
N ASN A 242 -13.91 -7.36 19.27
CA ASN A 242 -14.15 -7.13 20.70
C ASN A 242 -14.90 -8.28 21.46
N THR A 243 -15.22 -9.45 20.86
CA THR A 243 -16.02 -10.56 21.52
C THR A 243 -15.51 -12.02 21.32
N GLN A 244 -15.75 -12.99 22.25
CA GLN A 244 -15.30 -14.43 22.18
C GLN A 244 -16.40 -15.48 22.58
N THR A 245 -16.45 -16.69 21.95
CA THR A 245 -17.62 -17.65 22.00
C THR A 245 -17.36 -19.18 22.20
N SER A 246 -16.17 -19.67 22.60
CA SER A 246 -15.87 -21.14 22.76
C SER A 246 -15.27 -21.50 24.14
N ASN A 247 -15.48 -22.75 24.61
CA ASN A 247 -14.87 -23.32 25.83
C ASN A 247 -13.55 -24.08 25.56
N GLU A 248 -13.19 -24.25 24.29
CA GLU A 248 -11.87 -24.75 23.90
C GLU A 248 -10.84 -23.65 24.06
N ILE A 249 -9.69 -23.97 24.64
CA ILE A 249 -8.56 -23.06 24.75
C ILE A 249 -7.35 -23.64 24.03
N PHE A 250 -6.57 -22.77 23.43
CA PHE A 250 -5.38 -23.12 22.67
C PHE A 250 -4.13 -22.73 23.43
N SER A 251 -3.06 -23.50 23.25
CA SER A 251 -1.78 -23.29 23.92
C SER A 251 -1.30 -21.84 23.71
N GLY A 252 -0.95 -21.14 24.80
CA GLY A 252 -0.39 -19.79 24.80
C GLY A 252 -1.39 -18.65 24.52
N ILE A 253 -2.64 -18.95 24.15
CA ILE A 253 -3.65 -17.92 23.84
C ILE A 253 -4.43 -17.54 25.10
N PRO A 254 -4.39 -16.26 25.54
CA PRO A 254 -5.18 -15.81 26.68
C PRO A 254 -6.67 -15.78 26.33
N VAL A 255 -7.49 -16.32 27.22
CA VAL A 255 -8.95 -16.19 27.17
C VAL A 255 -9.45 -15.33 28.32
N SER A 256 -10.47 -14.52 28.05
CA SER A 256 -11.14 -13.72 29.08
C SER A 256 -12.42 -14.39 29.53
N GLY A 257 -12.72 -14.35 30.81
CA GLY A 257 -13.97 -14.86 31.37
C GLY A 257 -14.43 -14.06 32.58
N ASN A 258 -15.63 -14.37 33.07
CA ASN A 258 -16.22 -13.75 34.25
C ASN A 258 -16.89 -14.80 35.14
N LEU A 259 -16.64 -14.76 36.44
CA LEU A 259 -17.37 -15.56 37.43
C LEU A 259 -18.29 -14.65 38.26
N GLY A 260 -19.58 -14.93 38.19
CA GLY A 260 -20.64 -14.06 38.72
C GLY A 260 -20.98 -14.29 40.20
N ALA A 261 -20.57 -15.42 40.77
CA ALA A 261 -20.79 -15.76 42.17
C ALA A 261 -19.63 -16.56 42.79
N GLN A 262 -19.58 -16.56 44.12
CA GLN A 262 -18.64 -17.39 44.86
C GLN A 262 -18.91 -18.87 44.59
N TYR A 263 -17.85 -19.63 44.33
CA TYR A 263 -17.88 -21.05 43.94
C TYR A 263 -18.44 -21.34 42.56
N ASP A 264 -18.71 -20.30 41.76
CA ASP A 264 -18.91 -20.49 40.33
C ASP A 264 -17.67 -21.12 39.73
N THR A 265 -17.91 -21.93 38.71
CA THR A 265 -16.87 -22.61 37.96
C THR A 265 -17.09 -22.36 36.48
N PHE A 266 -16.01 -22.22 35.75
CA PHE A 266 -16.01 -22.33 34.30
C PHE A 266 -15.07 -23.46 33.88
N MET A 267 -15.51 -24.26 32.92
CA MET A 267 -14.77 -25.42 32.44
C MET A 267 -14.23 -25.13 31.04
N TYR A 268 -12.92 -25.22 30.91
CA TYR A 268 -12.21 -25.22 29.65
C TYR A 268 -11.67 -26.61 29.34
N TYR A 269 -11.34 -26.85 28.08
CA TYR A 269 -10.54 -28.01 27.68
C TYR A 269 -9.46 -27.62 26.68
N ILE A 270 -8.37 -28.39 26.70
CA ILE A 270 -7.24 -28.28 25.76
C ILE A 270 -6.80 -29.69 25.36
N ASN A 271 -6.50 -29.89 24.08
CA ASN A 271 -5.93 -31.15 23.59
C ASN A 271 -4.40 -31.08 23.65
N VAL A 272 -3.76 -32.07 24.27
CA VAL A 272 -2.29 -32.17 24.39
C VAL A 272 -1.78 -33.25 23.45
N GLY A 273 -0.78 -32.91 22.64
CA GLY A 273 -0.12 -33.78 21.68
C GLY A 273 0.83 -34.80 22.30
N ASP A 274 1.39 -35.67 21.46
CA ASP A 274 2.47 -36.56 21.87
C ASP A 274 3.80 -35.79 21.84
N GLY A 275 4.58 -35.86 22.93
CA GLY A 275 5.83 -35.12 23.06
C GLY A 275 5.82 -34.05 24.15
N ALA A 276 4.66 -33.58 24.62
CA ALA A 276 4.58 -32.55 25.66
C ALA A 276 5.44 -32.82 26.90
N THR A 277 6.37 -31.90 27.14
CA THR A 277 7.31 -31.83 28.27
C THR A 277 6.77 -31.03 29.44
N SER A 278 5.93 -30.03 29.21
CA SER A 278 5.31 -29.26 30.30
C SER A 278 3.94 -28.67 29.93
N MET A 279 3.14 -28.35 30.94
CA MET A 279 1.90 -27.59 30.87
C MET A 279 1.96 -26.50 31.94
N GLU A 280 2.08 -25.26 31.51
CA GLU A 280 2.00 -24.06 32.34
C GLU A 280 0.58 -23.50 32.30
N THR A 281 0.07 -23.03 33.43
CA THR A 281 -1.25 -22.41 33.54
C THR A 281 -1.15 -21.15 34.38
N ILE A 282 -1.54 -20.03 33.80
CA ILE A 282 -1.55 -18.71 34.41
C ILE A 282 -2.98 -18.18 34.45
N LEU A 283 -3.48 -17.86 35.64
CA LEU A 283 -4.77 -17.23 35.87
C LEU A 283 -4.54 -15.88 36.52
N THR A 284 -5.06 -14.81 35.92
CA THR A 284 -5.07 -13.48 36.53
C THR A 284 -6.50 -13.04 36.80
N CYS A 285 -6.76 -12.54 38.00
CA CYS A 285 -8.06 -12.01 38.39
C CYS A 285 -7.82 -10.88 39.38
N GLY A 286 -8.47 -9.72 39.16
CA GLY A 286 -8.14 -8.46 39.84
C GLY A 286 -7.97 -8.55 41.35
N SER A 287 -9.06 -8.42 42.12
CA SER A 287 -9.05 -8.54 43.59
C SER A 287 -9.79 -9.78 44.10
N ALA A 288 -10.25 -10.64 43.20
CA ALA A 288 -10.88 -11.91 43.52
C ALA A 288 -9.82 -12.99 43.78
N ASP A 289 -10.25 -14.12 44.34
CA ASP A 289 -9.43 -15.28 44.69
C ASP A 289 -9.97 -16.49 43.94
N PHE A 290 -9.38 -16.79 42.78
CA PHE A 290 -9.86 -17.84 41.88
C PHE A 290 -8.83 -18.97 41.82
N ASP A 291 -9.28 -20.20 42.07
CA ASP A 291 -8.46 -21.40 41.99
C ASP A 291 -8.51 -22.00 40.57
N VAL A 292 -7.54 -22.85 40.24
CA VAL A 292 -7.54 -23.63 39.00
C VAL A 292 -7.23 -25.11 39.25
N TYR A 293 -7.87 -26.01 38.50
CA TYR A 293 -7.69 -27.46 38.60
C TYR A 293 -7.56 -28.08 37.22
N GLY A 294 -6.62 -29.00 37.02
CA GLY A 294 -6.43 -29.71 35.75
C GLY A 294 -6.44 -31.23 35.90
N ARG A 295 -6.98 -31.92 34.89
CA ARG A 295 -7.01 -33.40 34.84
C ARG A 295 -7.07 -33.96 33.42
N LEU A 296 -6.31 -35.02 33.16
CA LEU A 296 -6.29 -35.73 31.88
C LEU A 296 -7.49 -36.69 31.73
N GLY A 297 -8.18 -36.60 30.60
CA GLY A 297 -9.21 -37.53 30.15
C GLY A 297 -10.55 -37.45 30.88
N ALA A 298 -10.69 -36.58 31.89
CA ALA A 298 -11.93 -36.36 32.62
C ALA A 298 -11.92 -35.01 33.33
N GLU A 299 -13.11 -34.44 33.56
CA GLU A 299 -13.27 -33.21 34.33
C GLU A 299 -12.66 -33.34 35.75
N PRO A 300 -11.92 -32.32 36.21
CA PRO A 300 -11.44 -32.26 37.58
C PRO A 300 -12.58 -31.92 38.54
N THR A 301 -12.42 -32.33 39.81
CA THR A 301 -13.23 -31.88 40.92
C THR A 301 -12.31 -31.29 41.99
N THR A 302 -12.86 -30.63 43.01
CA THR A 302 -12.08 -30.13 44.15
C THR A 302 -11.41 -31.23 44.98
N SER A 303 -11.76 -32.50 44.75
CA SER A 303 -11.17 -33.68 45.41
C SER A 303 -10.48 -34.66 44.46
N THR A 304 -10.52 -34.43 43.15
CA THR A 304 -9.97 -35.36 42.15
C THR A 304 -9.44 -34.54 40.98
N TYR A 305 -8.12 -34.44 40.91
CA TYR A 305 -7.38 -33.64 39.93
C TYR A 305 -5.97 -34.22 39.80
N ASP A 306 -5.29 -33.91 38.71
CA ASP A 306 -3.88 -34.27 38.52
C ASP A 306 -2.97 -33.14 39.01
N TRP A 307 -3.40 -31.88 38.86
CA TRP A 307 -2.76 -30.70 39.45
C TRP A 307 -3.78 -29.62 39.83
N ARG A 308 -3.35 -28.68 40.70
CA ARG A 308 -4.16 -27.53 41.11
C ARG A 308 -3.32 -26.30 41.47
N GLY A 309 -3.87 -25.11 41.24
CA GLY A 309 -3.45 -23.81 41.79
C GLY A 309 -4.48 -23.35 42.84
N TYR A 310 -4.00 -22.77 43.94
CA TYR A 310 -4.84 -22.33 45.07
C TYR A 310 -4.13 -21.24 45.90
N THR A 311 -3.36 -20.35 45.25
CA THR A 311 -2.75 -19.20 45.89
C THR A 311 -3.72 -18.03 45.99
N TYR A 312 -3.52 -17.16 46.98
CA TYR A 312 -4.42 -16.01 47.15
C TYR A 312 -4.34 -15.07 45.95
N GLY A 313 -5.44 -14.93 45.21
CA GLY A 313 -5.55 -14.08 44.03
C GLY A 313 -5.60 -14.89 42.73
N GLY A 314 -4.66 -14.63 41.83
CA GLY A 314 -4.45 -15.43 40.62
C GLY A 314 -3.60 -16.68 40.87
N GLU A 315 -3.36 -17.46 39.83
CA GLU A 315 -2.67 -18.75 39.89
C GLU A 315 -1.56 -18.88 38.85
N GLU A 316 -0.49 -19.58 39.21
CA GLU A 316 0.59 -19.96 38.31
C GLU A 316 1.03 -21.39 38.64
N VAL A 317 0.77 -22.33 37.74
CA VAL A 317 1.01 -23.77 37.94
C VAL A 317 1.76 -24.33 36.75
N THR A 318 2.86 -25.05 37.00
CA THR A 318 3.58 -25.82 35.98
C THR A 318 3.47 -27.32 36.29
N PHE A 319 2.96 -28.10 35.35
CA PHE A 319 2.83 -29.55 35.43
C PHE A 319 3.71 -30.22 34.38
N ALA A 320 4.65 -31.07 34.81
CA ALA A 320 5.61 -31.70 33.91
C ALA A 320 5.05 -32.98 33.27
N ASN A 321 5.36 -33.18 31.99
CA ASN A 321 4.97 -34.34 31.18
C ASN A 321 3.46 -34.64 31.25
N PRO A 322 2.60 -33.71 30.78
CA PRO A 322 1.14 -33.86 30.86
C PRO A 322 0.61 -35.12 30.17
N GLY A 323 1.36 -35.67 29.20
CA GLY A 323 0.93 -36.83 28.44
C GLY A 323 -0.19 -36.50 27.45
N VAL A 324 -0.26 -37.31 26.39
CA VAL A 324 -1.18 -37.10 25.27
C VAL A 324 -2.64 -37.30 25.67
N GLY A 325 -3.51 -36.42 25.16
CA GLY A 325 -4.96 -36.50 25.29
C GLY A 325 -5.62 -35.20 25.75
N THR A 326 -6.94 -35.25 25.91
CA THR A 326 -7.73 -34.07 26.31
C THR A 326 -7.58 -33.80 27.80
N TRP A 327 -7.13 -32.60 28.13
CA TRP A 327 -7.07 -32.08 29.49
C TRP A 327 -8.26 -31.15 29.76
N TYR A 328 -8.89 -31.34 30.91
CA TYR A 328 -9.98 -30.49 31.40
C TYR A 328 -9.46 -29.55 32.48
N ILE A 329 -9.74 -28.26 32.34
CA ILE A 329 -9.23 -27.19 33.22
C ILE A 329 -10.41 -26.40 33.78
N MET A 330 -10.59 -26.47 35.09
CA MET A 330 -11.67 -25.78 35.81
C MET A 330 -11.11 -24.55 36.51
N VAL A 331 -11.59 -23.37 36.12
CA VAL A 331 -11.42 -22.14 36.90
C VAL A 331 -12.57 -22.06 37.90
N ARG A 332 -12.26 -21.77 39.16
CA ARG A 332 -13.25 -21.76 40.23
C ARG A 332 -13.09 -20.53 41.09
N SER A 333 -14.18 -19.81 41.36
CA SER A 333 -14.18 -18.75 42.35
C SER A 333 -14.06 -19.33 43.76
N TYR A 334 -12.93 -19.19 44.43
CA TYR A 334 -12.81 -19.51 45.85
C TYR A 334 -13.41 -18.39 46.70
N SER A 335 -13.12 -17.14 46.37
CA SER A 335 -13.81 -15.96 46.91
C SER A 335 -13.83 -14.78 45.93
N GLY A 336 -14.88 -13.95 46.00
CA GLY A 336 -15.05 -12.81 45.09
C GLY A 336 -15.72 -13.17 43.75
N THR A 337 -15.90 -12.15 42.91
CA THR A 337 -16.55 -12.22 41.58
C THR A 337 -15.84 -11.23 40.66
N GLY A 338 -15.90 -11.45 39.36
CA GLY A 338 -15.37 -10.51 38.37
C GLY A 338 -14.66 -11.20 37.22
N ASP A 339 -14.02 -10.36 36.42
CA ASP A 339 -13.31 -10.78 35.23
C ASP A 339 -11.98 -11.44 35.57
N TYR A 340 -11.59 -12.40 34.76
CA TYR A 340 -10.31 -13.07 34.80
C TYR A 340 -9.76 -13.25 33.39
N GLN A 341 -8.44 -13.43 33.29
CA GLN A 341 -7.79 -13.99 32.13
C GLN A 341 -7.11 -15.30 32.49
N LEU A 342 -7.27 -16.31 31.64
CA LEU A 342 -6.61 -17.61 31.74
C LEU A 342 -5.73 -17.82 30.51
N THR A 343 -4.48 -18.23 30.72
CA THR A 343 -3.57 -18.71 29.67
C THR A 343 -3.05 -20.07 30.07
N VAL A 344 -3.06 -21.03 29.14
CA VAL A 344 -2.47 -22.37 29.33
C VAL A 344 -1.48 -22.59 28.21
N THR A 345 -0.23 -22.93 28.53
CA THR A 345 0.87 -23.11 27.57
C THR A 345 1.42 -24.53 27.68
N ILE A 346 1.50 -25.25 26.57
CA ILE A 346 2.12 -26.58 26.47
C ILE A 346 3.52 -26.43 25.86
N GLU A 347 4.54 -26.95 26.52
CA GLU A 347 5.90 -27.05 25.95
C GLU A 347 6.15 -28.48 25.45
N GLU A 348 6.55 -28.67 24.20
CA GLU A 348 7.01 -29.95 23.62
C GLU A 348 8.49 -29.83 23.15
N PRO A 349 9.28 -30.91 23.00
CA PRO A 349 10.63 -30.81 22.44
C PRO A 349 10.53 -30.57 20.93
N GLU A 350 11.11 -29.48 20.45
CA GLU A 350 11.12 -29.15 19.01
C GLU A 350 11.70 -30.30 18.15
N PRO A 351 11.03 -30.63 17.03
CA PRO A 351 11.29 -29.82 15.85
C PRO A 351 10.04 -29.10 15.32
N ASN A 352 10.11 -27.78 15.43
CA ASN A 352 9.37 -26.70 14.77
C ASN A 352 8.09 -27.12 14.05
N ASN A 353 6.94 -26.84 14.68
CA ASN A 353 5.78 -26.36 13.93
C ASN A 353 4.89 -25.39 14.74
N PRO A 354 4.81 -24.09 14.39
CA PRO A 354 3.97 -23.10 15.03
C PRO A 354 2.48 -23.19 14.60
N ALA A 355 1.65 -22.33 15.18
CA ALA A 355 0.23 -22.12 14.87
C ALA A 355 -0.08 -22.05 13.35
N ALA A 356 -1.36 -22.24 12.98
CA ALA A 356 -1.92 -22.14 11.62
C ALA A 356 -0.98 -21.43 10.64
N GLU A 357 -0.27 -22.22 9.85
CA GLU A 357 0.79 -21.74 8.97
C GLU A 357 0.25 -21.57 7.56
N ASN A 358 0.69 -20.50 6.90
CA ASN A 358 0.60 -20.43 5.45
C ASN A 358 1.89 -21.08 4.90
N ILE A 359 1.72 -22.24 4.25
CA ILE A 359 2.78 -23.13 3.79
C ILE A 359 2.84 -23.09 2.26
N ALA A 360 3.98 -22.66 1.72
CA ALA A 360 4.25 -22.67 0.29
C ALA A 360 5.11 -23.89 -0.06
N VAL A 361 4.70 -24.63 -1.09
CA VAL A 361 5.38 -25.86 -1.52
C VAL A 361 5.75 -25.75 -2.98
N PHE A 362 7.05 -25.77 -3.28
CA PHE A 362 7.60 -25.67 -4.62
C PHE A 362 8.17 -27.01 -5.06
N PHE A 363 7.67 -27.55 -6.16
CA PHE A 363 8.31 -28.64 -6.89
C PHE A 363 8.70 -28.15 -8.27
N TRP A 364 9.97 -28.26 -8.65
CA TRP A 364 10.39 -27.74 -9.94
C TRP A 364 11.54 -28.47 -10.62
N ALA A 365 11.51 -28.47 -11.96
CA ALA A 365 12.54 -29.02 -12.82
C ALA A 365 13.57 -27.94 -13.19
N SER A 366 14.85 -28.17 -12.94
CA SER A 366 15.86 -27.13 -13.15
C SER A 366 16.35 -26.96 -14.58
N ASP A 367 15.87 -27.80 -15.49
CA ASP A 367 15.98 -27.62 -16.93
C ASP A 367 14.79 -26.88 -17.55
N ALA A 368 13.72 -26.66 -16.77
CA ALA A 368 12.57 -25.83 -17.13
C ALA A 368 12.63 -24.45 -16.44
N GLY A 369 12.90 -24.42 -15.14
CA GLY A 369 12.94 -23.21 -14.34
C GLY A 369 14.31 -22.85 -13.78
N ALA A 370 14.40 -21.64 -13.23
CA ALA A 370 15.60 -21.13 -12.59
C ALA A 370 15.35 -20.79 -11.11
N GLN A 371 16.38 -20.97 -10.27
CA GLN A 371 16.27 -20.75 -8.82
C GLN A 371 15.81 -19.33 -8.46
N TRP A 372 16.28 -18.32 -9.20
CA TRP A 372 15.95 -16.92 -8.91
C TRP A 372 14.44 -16.63 -9.05
N VAL A 373 13.75 -17.33 -9.95
CA VAL A 373 12.28 -17.26 -10.11
C VAL A 373 11.58 -17.84 -8.87
N ILE A 374 12.08 -18.97 -8.38
CA ILE A 374 11.53 -19.61 -7.17
C ILE A 374 11.75 -18.72 -5.94
N ASP A 375 12.92 -18.07 -5.84
CA ASP A 375 13.23 -17.15 -4.74
C ASP A 375 12.35 -15.89 -4.81
N GLU A 376 12.03 -15.41 -6.01
CA GLU A 376 11.11 -14.28 -6.27
C GLU A 376 9.67 -14.61 -5.87
N TYR A 377 9.10 -15.70 -6.39
CA TYR A 377 7.74 -16.11 -6.03
C TYR A 377 7.61 -16.47 -4.56
N TRP A 378 8.68 -17.01 -3.95
CA TRP A 378 8.73 -17.17 -2.51
C TRP A 378 8.65 -15.84 -1.78
N GLY A 379 9.40 -14.82 -2.21
CA GLY A 379 9.32 -13.47 -1.65
C GLY A 379 7.91 -12.87 -1.72
N ILE A 380 7.21 -13.07 -2.82
CA ILE A 380 5.82 -12.64 -3.01
C ILE A 380 4.89 -13.39 -2.06
N LEU A 381 4.98 -14.73 -2.02
CA LEU A 381 4.18 -15.53 -1.09
C LEU A 381 4.49 -15.20 0.38
N GLN A 382 5.72 -14.83 0.72
CA GLN A 382 6.04 -14.31 2.06
C GLN A 382 5.29 -13.01 2.36
N GLY A 383 5.12 -12.14 1.36
CA GLY A 383 4.25 -10.97 1.42
C GLY A 383 2.79 -11.34 1.70
N GLU A 384 2.31 -12.42 1.08
CA GLU A 384 0.99 -13.04 1.28
C GLU A 384 0.88 -13.86 2.59
N GLY A 385 1.83 -13.67 3.51
CA GLY A 385 1.84 -14.31 4.82
C GLY A 385 2.29 -15.77 4.84
N TYR A 386 2.75 -16.34 3.72
CA TYR A 386 3.34 -17.67 3.70
C TYR A 386 4.69 -17.67 4.41
N SER A 387 4.70 -18.14 5.66
CA SER A 387 5.86 -18.10 6.54
C SER A 387 6.77 -19.32 6.42
N LYS A 388 6.30 -20.39 5.78
CA LYS A 388 7.04 -21.64 5.63
C LYS A 388 7.11 -22.10 4.18
N ILE A 389 8.31 -22.54 3.79
CA ILE A 389 8.58 -23.03 2.45
C ILE A 389 9.13 -24.46 2.47
N TYR A 390 8.59 -25.29 1.59
CA TYR A 390 9.23 -26.52 1.14
C TYR A 390 9.66 -26.36 -0.31
N ASN A 391 10.94 -26.53 -0.62
CA ASN A 391 11.48 -26.34 -1.96
C ASN A 391 12.18 -27.62 -2.46
N PHE A 392 11.56 -28.29 -3.42
CA PHE A 392 11.98 -29.56 -3.99
C PHE A 392 12.39 -29.38 -5.46
N ARG A 393 13.67 -29.06 -5.67
CA ARG A 393 14.29 -29.02 -6.99
C ARG A 393 14.66 -30.41 -7.48
N ASP A 394 14.31 -30.74 -8.74
CA ASP A 394 14.65 -32.00 -9.42
C ASP A 394 14.34 -33.25 -8.56
N THR A 395 13.14 -33.28 -7.95
CA THR A 395 12.73 -34.41 -7.10
C THR A 395 12.88 -35.73 -7.84
N SER A 396 13.43 -36.74 -7.15
CA SER A 396 13.57 -38.10 -7.69
C SER A 396 12.44 -39.03 -7.24
N ASN A 397 11.63 -38.60 -6.26
CA ASN A 397 10.50 -39.34 -5.72
C ASN A 397 9.46 -38.37 -5.15
N PHE A 398 8.59 -37.87 -6.03
CA PHE A 398 7.56 -36.90 -5.69
C PHE A 398 6.69 -37.34 -4.49
N ALA A 399 6.27 -38.61 -4.47
CA ALA A 399 5.39 -39.12 -3.41
C ALA A 399 6.05 -39.10 -2.02
N SER A 400 7.35 -39.37 -1.95
CA SER A 400 8.09 -39.32 -0.68
C SER A 400 8.27 -37.89 -0.18
N ASP A 401 8.57 -36.97 -1.09
CA ASP A 401 8.75 -35.56 -0.74
C ASP A 401 7.42 -34.90 -0.37
N PHE A 402 6.33 -35.25 -1.06
CA PHE A 402 4.97 -34.84 -0.68
C PHE A 402 4.58 -35.37 0.71
N ALA A 403 4.88 -36.64 1.01
CA ALA A 403 4.58 -37.23 2.31
C ALA A 403 5.33 -36.53 3.46
N LEU A 404 6.49 -35.90 3.19
CA LEU A 404 7.13 -35.05 4.20
C LEU A 404 6.25 -33.83 4.49
N VAL A 405 5.75 -33.13 3.46
CA VAL A 405 4.84 -31.99 3.64
C VAL A 405 3.59 -32.38 4.43
N ASP A 406 2.96 -33.51 4.07
CA ASP A 406 1.76 -34.03 4.73
C ASP A 406 1.92 -34.21 6.24
N THR A 407 3.11 -34.62 6.71
CA THR A 407 3.36 -34.75 8.16
C THR A 407 3.39 -33.43 8.94
N TYR A 408 3.38 -32.28 8.25
CA TYR A 408 3.45 -30.95 8.87
C TYR A 408 2.20 -30.09 8.62
N VAL A 409 1.28 -30.54 7.76
CA VAL A 409 0.06 -29.80 7.47
C VAL A 409 -1.01 -30.17 8.50
N GLY A 410 -1.45 -29.18 9.27
CA GLY A 410 -2.55 -29.28 10.20
C GLY A 410 -3.85 -28.66 9.68
N PRO A 411 -4.98 -28.92 10.36
CA PRO A 411 -6.35 -28.61 9.88
C PRO A 411 -6.62 -27.13 9.60
N GLU A 412 -5.85 -26.24 10.22
CA GLU A 412 -5.98 -24.79 10.11
C GLU A 412 -4.96 -24.15 9.17
N ASP A 413 -3.99 -24.93 8.68
CA ASP A 413 -2.92 -24.42 7.81
C ASP A 413 -3.46 -24.12 6.43
N THR A 414 -2.93 -23.08 5.80
CA THR A 414 -3.18 -22.77 4.39
C THR A 414 -2.02 -23.32 3.59
N VAL A 415 -2.27 -24.14 2.58
CA VAL A 415 -1.20 -24.76 1.79
C VAL A 415 -1.36 -24.44 0.31
N PHE A 416 -0.34 -23.78 -0.25
CA PHE A 416 -0.27 -23.48 -1.67
C PHE A 416 0.87 -24.26 -2.34
N PHE A 417 0.54 -25.03 -3.36
CA PHE A 417 1.51 -25.78 -4.15
C PHE A 417 1.78 -25.09 -5.49
N TYR A 418 3.05 -24.86 -5.80
CA TYR A 418 3.51 -24.45 -7.13
C TYR A 418 4.36 -25.55 -7.75
N LEU A 419 3.88 -26.13 -8.86
CA LEU A 419 4.55 -27.20 -9.58
C LEU A 419 4.99 -26.68 -10.95
N PHE A 420 6.30 -26.63 -11.20
CA PHE A 420 6.86 -26.12 -12.45
C PHE A 420 7.77 -27.13 -13.15
N GLY A 421 7.41 -27.56 -14.35
CA GLY A 421 8.24 -28.52 -15.09
C GLY A 421 7.73 -28.86 -16.48
N HIS A 422 8.28 -29.93 -17.04
CA HIS A 422 7.74 -30.47 -18.28
C HIS A 422 6.39 -31.13 -18.03
N GLY A 423 5.51 -31.17 -19.02
CA GLY A 423 4.23 -31.85 -18.88
C GLY A 423 3.74 -32.47 -20.17
N ASN A 424 2.80 -33.38 -20.05
CA ASN A 424 2.06 -33.96 -21.18
C ASN A 424 0.74 -34.56 -20.70
N ASN A 425 -0.10 -34.98 -21.64
CA ASN A 425 -1.32 -35.73 -21.39
C ASN A 425 -1.20 -37.13 -22.02
N ASN A 426 -1.50 -38.17 -21.24
CA ASN A 426 -1.46 -39.56 -21.73
C ASN A 426 -2.80 -40.03 -22.36
N GLY A 427 -3.77 -39.13 -22.49
CA GLY A 427 -5.14 -39.39 -22.95
C GLY A 427 -6.11 -39.77 -21.83
N VAL A 428 -5.64 -39.81 -20.59
CA VAL A 428 -6.42 -40.09 -19.37
C VAL A 428 -6.09 -39.06 -18.30
N ASP A 429 -4.79 -38.85 -18.02
CA ASP A 429 -4.29 -37.92 -17.03
C ASP A 429 -3.30 -36.93 -17.66
N SER A 430 -3.41 -35.68 -17.24
CA SER A 430 -2.30 -34.72 -17.33
C SER A 430 -1.20 -35.11 -16.35
N TYR A 431 0.05 -34.79 -16.67
CA TYR A 431 1.16 -35.01 -15.74
C TYR A 431 2.22 -33.93 -15.80
N THR A 432 2.92 -33.73 -14.68
CA THR A 432 4.09 -32.85 -14.57
C THR A 432 5.32 -33.69 -14.20
N ALA A 433 6.46 -33.39 -14.84
CA ALA A 433 7.72 -34.09 -14.70
C ALA A 433 8.83 -33.17 -14.19
N PHE A 434 9.62 -33.68 -13.26
CA PHE A 434 10.77 -33.00 -12.64
C PHE A 434 12.06 -33.77 -13.05
N ALA A 435 13.05 -33.08 -13.64
CA ALA A 435 14.10 -33.67 -14.50
C ALA A 435 15.19 -34.51 -13.78
N PRO A 436 16.19 -35.07 -14.50
CA PRO A 436 16.10 -35.91 -15.71
C PRO A 436 15.82 -37.38 -15.36
N SER A 437 15.52 -37.69 -14.09
CA SER A 437 15.11 -39.02 -13.61
C SER A 437 13.59 -39.14 -13.47
N SER A 438 12.84 -38.67 -14.48
CA SER A 438 11.41 -38.92 -14.73
C SER A 438 10.51 -39.07 -13.49
N SER A 439 10.70 -38.25 -12.45
CA SER A 439 9.75 -38.20 -11.34
C SER A 439 8.55 -37.45 -11.85
N ILE A 440 7.43 -38.16 -11.98
CA ILE A 440 6.21 -37.68 -12.62
C ILE A 440 5.09 -37.75 -11.59
N VAL A 441 4.27 -36.72 -11.56
CA VAL A 441 2.99 -36.74 -10.85
C VAL A 441 1.87 -36.59 -11.87
N TYR A 442 0.94 -37.55 -11.86
CA TYR A 442 -0.29 -37.53 -12.66
C TYR A 442 -1.38 -36.78 -11.89
N SER A 443 -2.28 -36.09 -12.59
CA SER A 443 -3.37 -35.30 -11.99
C SER A 443 -4.23 -36.12 -11.02
N SER A 444 -4.64 -37.33 -11.40
CA SER A 444 -5.40 -38.22 -10.53
C SER A 444 -4.61 -38.73 -9.31
N ALA A 445 -3.30 -38.93 -9.45
CA ALA A 445 -2.44 -39.32 -8.32
C ALA A 445 -2.25 -38.15 -7.35
N PHE A 446 -2.04 -36.94 -7.88
CA PHE A 446 -1.96 -35.72 -7.10
C PHE A 446 -3.26 -35.44 -6.35
N ARG A 447 -4.41 -35.69 -6.97
CA ARG A 447 -5.72 -35.61 -6.33
C ARG A 447 -5.81 -36.46 -5.07
N ASN A 448 -5.45 -37.73 -5.17
CA ASN A 448 -5.46 -38.63 -4.01
C ASN A 448 -4.51 -38.15 -2.88
N MET A 449 -3.37 -37.55 -3.23
CA MET A 449 -2.43 -37.01 -2.24
C MET A 449 -3.00 -35.75 -1.56
N MET A 450 -3.54 -34.82 -2.35
CA MET A 450 -4.15 -33.58 -1.87
C MET A 450 -5.44 -33.83 -1.07
N ASP A 451 -6.19 -34.89 -1.35
CA ASP A 451 -7.33 -35.35 -0.53
C ASP A 451 -6.87 -35.83 0.86
N GLY A 452 -5.63 -36.32 0.97
CA GLY A 452 -5.04 -36.82 2.22
C GLY A 452 -4.58 -35.73 3.19
N LEU A 453 -4.28 -34.52 2.69
CA LEU A 453 -3.85 -33.40 3.52
C LEU A 453 -4.93 -33.03 4.54
N ASP A 454 -4.55 -32.98 5.81
CA ASP A 454 -5.39 -32.55 6.92
C ASP A 454 -5.51 -31.02 6.93
N THR A 455 -6.05 -30.43 5.86
CA THR A 455 -6.50 -29.04 5.78
C THR A 455 -7.57 -28.89 4.71
N THR A 456 -8.43 -27.88 4.88
CA THR A 456 -9.40 -27.45 3.87
C THR A 456 -8.89 -26.27 3.02
N ARG A 457 -7.88 -25.53 3.48
CA ARG A 457 -7.31 -24.41 2.72
C ARG A 457 -6.14 -24.94 1.90
N LYS A 458 -6.46 -25.55 0.76
CA LYS A 458 -5.47 -26.10 -0.19
C LYS A 458 -5.69 -25.65 -1.63
N ALA A 459 -4.64 -25.08 -2.22
CA ALA A 459 -4.63 -24.64 -3.60
C ALA A 459 -3.34 -25.01 -4.31
N PHE A 460 -3.40 -24.95 -5.63
CA PHE A 460 -2.22 -25.16 -6.45
C PHE A 460 -2.27 -24.43 -7.77
N LEU A 461 -1.08 -24.14 -8.30
CA LEU A 461 -0.84 -23.72 -9.67
C LEU A 461 0.13 -24.70 -10.35
N ILE A 462 -0.32 -25.33 -11.44
CA ILE A 462 0.49 -26.22 -12.25
C ILE A 462 0.99 -25.49 -13.49
N GLU A 463 2.28 -25.24 -13.54
CA GLU A 463 2.96 -24.76 -14.74
C GLU A 463 3.69 -25.90 -15.46
N SER A 464 3.02 -26.48 -16.43
CA SER A 464 3.58 -27.48 -17.34
C SER A 464 2.74 -27.58 -18.59
N CYS A 465 3.27 -28.15 -19.67
CA CYS A 465 2.47 -28.39 -20.89
C CYS A 465 1.38 -29.43 -20.62
N HIS A 466 0.22 -29.26 -21.27
CA HIS A 466 -0.90 -30.17 -21.19
C HIS A 466 -1.43 -30.37 -19.76
N SER A 467 -1.43 -29.32 -18.94
CA SER A 467 -1.74 -29.37 -17.50
C SER A 467 -3.24 -29.28 -17.16
N GLY A 468 -4.12 -29.20 -18.16
CA GLY A 468 -5.56 -28.98 -17.95
C GLY A 468 -6.30 -30.07 -17.16
N GLY A 469 -5.80 -31.30 -17.14
CA GLY A 469 -6.38 -32.38 -16.34
C GLY A 469 -6.28 -32.14 -14.83
N PHE A 470 -5.36 -31.29 -14.37
CA PHE A 470 -5.24 -30.98 -12.95
C PHE A 470 -6.46 -30.18 -12.42
N PRO A 471 -6.89 -29.06 -13.01
CA PRO A 471 -8.14 -28.42 -12.59
C PRO A 471 -9.40 -29.27 -12.78
N GLU A 472 -9.46 -30.10 -13.83
CA GLU A 472 -10.62 -30.97 -14.11
C GLU A 472 -10.79 -32.09 -13.07
N ASP A 473 -9.70 -32.66 -12.54
CA ASP A 473 -9.75 -33.66 -11.48
C ASP A 473 -10.12 -33.08 -10.10
N PHE A 474 -10.19 -31.74 -9.99
CA PHE A 474 -10.40 -30.99 -8.75
C PHE A 474 -11.68 -30.15 -8.75
N GLU A 475 -12.75 -30.65 -9.38
CA GLU A 475 -14.07 -30.00 -9.45
C GLU A 475 -14.94 -30.18 -8.19
N ALA A 476 -14.36 -29.98 -7.00
CA ALA A 476 -15.09 -30.08 -5.73
C ALA A 476 -14.42 -29.27 -4.62
N SER A 477 -15.17 -28.91 -3.59
CA SER A 477 -14.61 -28.30 -2.38
C SER A 477 -13.56 -29.24 -1.74
N PRO A 478 -12.47 -28.69 -1.18
CA PRO A 478 -12.23 -27.26 -0.89
C PRO A 478 -11.13 -26.62 -1.76
N TYR A 479 -11.02 -27.02 -3.03
CA TYR A 479 -9.84 -26.70 -3.85
C TYR A 479 -9.97 -25.41 -4.64
N LEU A 480 -8.90 -24.63 -4.67
CA LEU A 480 -8.58 -23.76 -5.79
C LEU A 480 -7.50 -24.44 -6.64
N ALA A 481 -7.87 -24.86 -7.85
CA ALA A 481 -7.03 -25.62 -8.74
C ALA A 481 -6.77 -24.85 -10.03
N MET A 482 -5.50 -24.56 -10.32
CA MET A 482 -5.11 -23.74 -11.48
C MET A 482 -4.06 -24.46 -12.33
N SER A 483 -4.14 -24.25 -13.65
CA SER A 483 -3.13 -24.70 -14.61
C SER A 483 -2.85 -23.63 -15.66
N THR A 484 -1.61 -23.58 -16.14
CA THR A 484 -1.18 -22.61 -17.17
C THR A 484 -1.54 -23.04 -18.60
N SER A 485 -2.02 -24.27 -18.78
CA SER A 485 -2.49 -24.79 -20.07
C SER A 485 -3.67 -25.74 -19.89
N ASP A 486 -4.39 -26.01 -20.98
CA ASP A 486 -5.41 -27.03 -21.04
C ASP A 486 -4.76 -28.39 -21.32
N GLN A 487 -5.53 -29.41 -21.73
CA GLN A 487 -5.01 -30.74 -22.01
C GLN A 487 -4.30 -30.87 -23.37
N ASP A 488 -4.49 -29.91 -24.28
CA ASP A 488 -4.11 -30.02 -25.68
C ASP A 488 -3.00 -29.03 -26.07
N HIS A 489 -2.68 -28.07 -25.19
CA HIS A 489 -1.75 -26.99 -25.47
C HIS A 489 -0.55 -26.96 -24.51
N ASN A 490 0.50 -26.27 -24.94
CA ASN A 490 1.74 -26.11 -24.16
C ASN A 490 1.65 -24.95 -23.17
N SER A 491 2.52 -24.98 -22.16
CA SER A 491 2.94 -23.80 -21.38
C SER A 491 4.29 -23.29 -21.91
N TYR A 492 4.55 -21.98 -21.79
CA TYR A 492 5.76 -21.33 -22.31
C TYR A 492 6.46 -20.49 -21.26
N ALA A 493 7.77 -20.40 -21.39
CA ALA A 493 8.64 -19.54 -20.62
C ALA A 493 9.02 -18.26 -21.38
N VAL A 494 9.33 -17.20 -20.64
CA VAL A 494 9.96 -15.99 -21.14
C VAL A 494 11.35 -16.39 -21.66
N GLY A 495 11.70 -16.13 -22.93
CA GLY A 495 13.04 -16.42 -23.44
C GLY A 495 13.42 -17.91 -23.55
N ALA A 496 14.71 -18.22 -23.38
CA ALA A 496 15.26 -19.58 -23.57
C ALA A 496 15.43 -20.31 -22.24
N LEU A 497 14.98 -21.56 -22.18
CA LEU A 497 15.07 -22.39 -20.97
C LEU A 497 16.51 -22.66 -20.50
N PRO A 498 16.74 -22.79 -19.18
CA PRO A 498 15.76 -22.62 -18.10
C PRO A 498 15.43 -21.15 -17.87
N ASN A 499 14.15 -20.82 -17.72
CA ASN A 499 13.72 -19.44 -17.48
C ASN A 499 12.35 -19.39 -16.80
N GLU A 500 11.88 -18.18 -16.54
CA GLU A 500 10.59 -17.89 -15.93
C GLU A 500 9.40 -18.21 -16.84
N GLY A 501 8.29 -18.66 -16.26
CA GLY A 501 7.03 -18.93 -16.95
C GLY A 501 6.29 -17.67 -17.37
N VAL A 502 5.81 -17.56 -18.61
CA VAL A 502 5.10 -16.34 -19.07
C VAL A 502 3.80 -16.12 -18.30
N PHE A 503 3.08 -17.19 -17.97
CA PHE A 503 1.85 -17.08 -17.18
C PHE A 503 2.16 -16.77 -15.73
N SER A 504 3.09 -17.51 -15.12
CA SER A 504 3.39 -17.37 -13.69
C SER A 504 4.04 -16.03 -13.37
N ASP A 505 4.88 -15.48 -14.26
CA ASP A 505 5.41 -14.11 -14.19
C ASP A 505 4.26 -13.12 -14.02
N ALA A 506 3.33 -13.10 -14.98
CA ALA A 506 2.16 -12.22 -14.93
C ALA A 506 1.20 -12.51 -13.76
N PHE A 507 1.11 -13.76 -13.31
CA PHE A 507 0.28 -14.16 -12.18
C PHE A 507 0.83 -13.63 -10.88
N PHE A 508 2.11 -13.91 -10.60
CA PHE A 508 2.76 -13.52 -9.36
C PHE A 508 3.03 -12.00 -9.32
N ASP A 509 3.28 -11.34 -10.46
CA ASP A 509 3.30 -9.87 -10.55
C ASP A 509 1.96 -9.25 -10.12
N HIS A 510 0.84 -9.88 -10.49
CA HIS A 510 -0.48 -9.39 -10.12
C HIS A 510 -0.84 -9.75 -8.67
N VAL A 511 -0.35 -10.88 -8.15
CA VAL A 511 -0.40 -11.17 -6.71
C VAL A 511 0.42 -10.14 -5.92
N ASP A 512 1.65 -9.82 -6.34
CA ASP A 512 2.49 -8.78 -5.70
C ASP A 512 1.85 -7.39 -5.78
N ALA A 513 0.99 -7.17 -6.78
CA ALA A 513 0.16 -5.97 -6.89
C ALA A 513 -1.10 -5.99 -5.97
N GLY A 514 -1.24 -6.99 -5.10
CA GLY A 514 -2.30 -7.11 -4.08
C GLY A 514 -3.63 -7.62 -4.61
N TYR A 515 -3.59 -8.52 -5.61
CA TYR A 515 -4.80 -9.15 -6.14
C TYR A 515 -4.84 -10.64 -5.79
N ASN A 516 -6.02 -11.11 -5.38
CA ASN A 516 -6.21 -12.52 -5.07
C ASN A 516 -5.93 -13.44 -6.27
N ALA A 517 -5.72 -14.72 -5.99
CA ALA A 517 -5.37 -15.75 -6.94
C ALA A 517 -6.34 -15.85 -8.12
N VAL A 518 -7.65 -15.67 -7.90
CA VAL A 518 -8.64 -15.80 -8.97
C VAL A 518 -8.53 -14.61 -9.94
N GLU A 519 -8.41 -13.39 -9.41
CA GLU A 519 -8.21 -12.18 -10.21
C GLU A 519 -6.88 -12.22 -10.95
N SER A 520 -5.80 -12.59 -10.25
CA SER A 520 -4.46 -12.78 -10.80
C SER A 520 -4.40 -13.86 -11.86
N PHE A 521 -5.19 -14.94 -11.71
CA PHE A 521 -5.34 -15.95 -12.74
C PHE A 521 -5.95 -15.36 -14.03
N TYR A 522 -7.05 -14.61 -13.92
CA TYR A 522 -7.70 -14.03 -15.09
C TYR A 522 -6.87 -12.93 -15.75
N TYR A 523 -6.12 -12.15 -14.96
CA TYR A 523 -5.14 -11.19 -15.49
C TYR A 523 -4.03 -11.90 -16.27
N ALA A 524 -3.35 -12.87 -15.67
CA ALA A 524 -2.29 -13.63 -16.32
C ALA A 524 -2.78 -14.36 -17.57
N ARG A 525 -4.01 -14.89 -17.52
CA ARG A 525 -4.68 -15.49 -18.67
C ARG A 525 -4.82 -14.48 -19.81
N GLN A 526 -5.24 -13.25 -19.52
CA GLN A 526 -5.35 -12.21 -20.55
C GLN A 526 -3.97 -11.84 -21.14
N VAL A 527 -2.94 -11.72 -20.30
CA VAL A 527 -1.56 -11.42 -20.75
C VAL A 527 -1.05 -12.47 -21.74
N VAL A 528 -1.24 -13.77 -21.47
CA VAL A 528 -0.80 -14.82 -22.39
C VAL A 528 -1.63 -14.88 -23.68
N PHE A 529 -2.93 -14.54 -23.63
CA PHE A 529 -3.77 -14.45 -24.83
C PHE A 529 -3.35 -13.28 -25.72
N ASP A 530 -3.10 -12.10 -25.15
CA ASP A 530 -2.71 -10.90 -25.91
C ASP A 530 -1.27 -11.02 -26.45
N GLY A 531 -0.37 -11.63 -25.67
CA GLY A 531 1.00 -11.93 -26.07
C GLY A 531 1.13 -12.92 -27.23
N ALA A 532 0.12 -13.78 -27.43
CA ALA A 532 0.09 -14.75 -28.54
C ALA A 532 -0.15 -14.10 -29.92
N GLY A 533 -0.49 -12.81 -30.00
CA GLY A 533 -0.54 -12.05 -31.27
C GLY A 533 -1.46 -12.66 -32.35
N GLY A 534 -2.42 -13.51 -31.97
CA GLY A 534 -3.33 -14.22 -32.87
C GLY A 534 -2.73 -15.41 -33.63
N VAL A 535 -1.60 -15.98 -33.20
CA VAL A 535 -1.05 -17.24 -33.76
C VAL A 535 -1.32 -18.42 -32.83
N ASP A 536 -2.11 -19.40 -33.30
CA ASP A 536 -2.50 -20.61 -32.56
C ASP A 536 -1.33 -21.39 -31.96
N THR A 537 -0.14 -21.32 -32.58
CA THR A 537 1.03 -22.10 -32.16
C THR A 537 1.67 -21.63 -30.86
N TYR A 538 1.31 -20.45 -30.34
CA TYR A 538 1.86 -19.90 -29.09
C TYR A 538 0.77 -19.56 -28.06
N MET A 539 -0.46 -20.00 -28.30
CA MET A 539 -1.53 -19.83 -27.33
C MET A 539 -1.35 -20.80 -26.16
N GLN A 540 -1.39 -20.23 -24.95
CA GLN A 540 -1.65 -20.95 -23.71
C GLN A 540 -3.14 -20.87 -23.43
N TYR A 541 -3.73 -21.96 -22.94
CA TYR A 541 -5.14 -22.00 -22.53
C TYR A 541 -5.25 -22.32 -21.03
N PRO A 542 -4.93 -21.37 -20.14
CA PRO A 542 -5.02 -21.60 -18.70
C PRO A 542 -6.43 -22.03 -18.26
N LEU A 543 -6.51 -22.99 -17.34
CA LEU A 543 -7.76 -23.44 -16.70
C LEU A 543 -7.74 -23.19 -15.18
N ILE A 544 -8.91 -22.90 -14.63
CA ILE A 544 -9.15 -22.69 -13.20
C ILE A 544 -10.44 -23.38 -12.78
N SER A 545 -10.37 -24.09 -11.66
CA SER A 545 -11.51 -24.67 -10.94
C SER A 545 -11.45 -24.14 -9.51
N ASP A 546 -12.36 -23.23 -9.17
CA ASP A 546 -12.46 -22.66 -7.83
C ASP A 546 -13.72 -23.19 -7.12
N TYR A 547 -13.48 -24.07 -6.16
CA TYR A 547 -14.45 -24.61 -5.22
C TYR A 547 -13.98 -24.38 -3.78
N SER A 548 -13.02 -23.48 -3.59
CA SER A 548 -12.49 -23.16 -2.29
C SER A 548 -13.44 -22.24 -1.54
N ASP A 549 -13.57 -22.46 -0.23
CA ASP A 549 -14.30 -21.57 0.67
C ASP A 549 -13.35 -20.55 1.33
N TYR A 550 -12.14 -20.41 0.77
CA TYR A 550 -11.03 -19.60 1.24
C TYR A 550 -10.56 -18.67 0.12
N ILE A 551 -10.31 -17.40 0.44
CA ILE A 551 -9.76 -16.45 -0.51
C ILE A 551 -8.23 -16.63 -0.52
N TRP A 552 -7.69 -16.91 -1.70
CA TRP A 552 -6.27 -17.23 -1.87
C TRP A 552 -5.50 -15.99 -2.28
N PHE A 553 -4.52 -15.58 -1.47
CA PHE A 553 -3.80 -14.30 -1.59
C PHE A 553 -4.74 -13.11 -1.36
N ASP A 554 -4.30 -12.12 -0.60
CA ASP A 554 -5.14 -11.02 -0.12
C ASP A 554 -4.92 -9.71 -0.90
#